data_AF-A0A650GAK7-F1
#
_entry.id   AF-A0A650GAK7-F1
#
_cell.length_a   1.000
_cell.length_b   1.000
_cell.length_c   1.000
_cell.angle_alpha   90.00
_cell.angle_beta   90.00
_cell.angle_gamma   90.00
#
_symmetry.space_group_name_H-M   'P 1'
#
loop_
_entity.id
_entity.type
_entity.pdbx_description
1 polymer ?
#
loop_
_entity_poly.entity_id
_entity_poly.type
_entity_poly.pdbx_seq_one_letter_code
_entity_poly.pdbx_strand_id
1 'polypeptide(L)' 'MNVLGHMLNRGAEENQFGYHHRCSRLRLTHLCFADDLLIFAEGSPRSVAGVLSILDQFKQMSGLAINIQKTSLLHSCGRS' A
#
# COMPACT_ATOMS: atom_id res chain seq x y z
N MET A 1 1.02 -14.04 -6.26
CA MET A 1 1.33 -12.72 -5.66
C MET A 1 1.52 -11.61 -6.72
N ASN A 2 0.84 -11.66 -7.89
CA ASN A 2 1.01 -10.64 -8.94
C ASN A 2 -0.13 -9.61 -8.98
N VAL A 3 -1.36 -10.01 -8.66
CA VAL A 3 -2.55 -9.17 -8.85
C VAL A 3 -2.56 -7.99 -7.89
N LEU A 4 -2.35 -8.22 -6.59
CA LEU A 4 -2.32 -7.14 -5.60
C LEU A 4 -1.22 -6.11 -5.90
N GLY A 5 -0.02 -6.60 -6.27
CA GLY A 5 1.08 -5.72 -6.63
C GLY A 5 0.78 -4.89 -7.88
N HIS A 6 0.13 -5.48 -8.89
CA HIS A 6 -0.36 -4.74 -10.05
C HIS A 6 -1.44 -3.72 -9.69
N MET A 7 -2.37 -4.05 -8.80
CA MET A 7 -3.41 -3.12 -8.35
C MET A 7 -2.82 -1.94 -7.58
N LEU A 8 -1.84 -2.18 -6.71
CA LEU A 8 -1.14 -1.12 -5.97
C LEU A 8 -0.31 -0.23 -6.90
N ASN A 9 0.44 -0.82 -7.83
CA ASN A 9 1.17 -0.04 -8.84
C ASN A 9 0.23 0.83 -9.67
N ARG A 10 -0.88 0.27 -10.12
CA ARG A 10 -1.90 1.00 -10.87
C ARG A 10 -2.55 2.11 -10.05
N GLY A 11 -2.87 1.86 -8.78
CA GLY A 11 -3.40 2.89 -7.89
C GLY A 11 -2.42 4.05 -7.65
N ALA A 12 -1.12 3.76 -7.60
CA ALA A 12 -0.10 4.79 -7.50
C ALA A 12 0.09 5.57 -8.82
N GLU A 13 -0.01 4.90 -9.98
CA GLU A 13 0.01 5.54 -11.31
C GLU A 13 -1.23 6.41 -11.56
N GLU A 14 -2.39 5.98 -11.08
CA GLU A 14 -3.66 6.72 -11.14
C GLU A 14 -3.76 7.82 -10.08
N ASN A 15 -2.71 8.06 -9.29
CA ASN A 15 -2.69 9.03 -8.18
C ASN A 15 -3.79 8.82 -7.13
N GLN A 16 -4.26 7.58 -6.94
CA GLN A 16 -5.18 7.23 -5.85
C GLN A 16 -4.47 7.33 -4.49
N PHE A 17 -3.16 7.07 -4.47
CA PHE A 17 -2.28 7.33 -3.34
C PHE A 17 -0.89 7.77 -3.82
N GLY A 18 -0.23 8.62 -3.04
CA GLY A 18 1.11 9.11 -3.32
C GLY A 18 2.19 8.11 -2.89
N TYR A 19 3.33 8.15 -3.56
CA TYR A 19 4.51 7.40 -3.12
C TYR A 19 5.09 8.03 -1.85
N HIS A 20 5.60 7.19 -0.95
CA HIS A 20 6.38 7.69 0.17
C HIS A 20 7.61 8.45 -0.34
N HIS A 21 7.94 9.61 0.26
CA HIS A 21 9.01 10.50 -0.20
C HIS A 21 10.38 9.81 -0.40
N ARG A 22 10.70 8.82 0.44
CA ARG A 22 11.93 7.99 0.31
C ARG A 22 11.83 6.87 -0.72
N CYS A 23 10.62 6.45 -1.08
CA CYS A 23 10.36 5.33 -1.99
C CYS A 23 9.95 5.77 -3.39
N SER A 24 9.65 7.07 -3.58
CA SER A 24 9.29 7.68 -4.86
C SER A 24 10.34 7.43 -5.95
N ARG A 25 11.63 7.52 -5.59
CA ARG A 25 12.75 7.30 -6.51
C ARG A 25 12.86 5.87 -7.04
N LEU A 26 12.35 4.90 -6.28
CA LEU A 26 12.33 3.47 -6.65
C LEU A 26 10.95 3.01 -7.14
N ARG A 27 9.96 3.92 -7.19
CA ARG A 27 8.54 3.62 -7.47
C ARG A 27 8.02 2.42 -6.67
N LEU A 28 8.51 2.28 -5.44
CA LEU A 28 8.28 1.09 -4.63
C LEU A 28 6.96 1.27 -3.87
N THR A 29 5.93 0.51 -4.27
CA THR A 29 4.58 0.58 -3.69
C THR A 29 4.36 -0.42 -2.58
N HIS A 30 4.98 -1.59 -2.66
CA HIS A 30 4.81 -2.67 -1.70
C HIS A 30 6.03 -3.59 -1.64
N LEU A 31 6.17 -4.28 -0.51
CA LEU A 31 7.12 -5.37 -0.31
C LEU A 31 6.36 -6.54 0.28
N CYS A 32 6.48 -7.68 -0.38
CA CYS A 32 5.92 -8.94 0.07
C CYS A 32 7.07 -9.79 0.61
N PHE A 33 7.04 -10.15 1.89
CA PHE A 33 8.04 -11.04 2.45
C PHE A 33 7.39 -12.09 3.35
N ALA A 34 7.63 -13.36 3.03
CA ALA A 34 6.93 -14.50 3.64
C ALA A 34 5.40 -14.32 3.58
N ASP A 35 4.74 -14.20 4.73
CA ASP A 35 3.31 -13.99 4.88
C ASP A 35 2.92 -12.52 5.12
N ASP A 36 3.91 -11.62 5.23
CA ASP A 36 3.70 -10.21 5.55
C ASP A 36 3.78 -9.32 4.30
N LEU A 37 2.82 -8.41 4.20
CA LEU A 37 2.74 -7.39 3.16
C LEU A 37 3.00 -6.02 3.78
N LEU A 38 4.05 -5.35 3.33
CA LEU A 38 4.32 -3.94 3.63
C LEU A 38 3.90 -3.08 2.44
N ILE A 39 3.17 -2.00 2.69
CA ILE A 39 2.75 -1.04 1.66
C ILE A 39 3.38 0.31 1.98
N PHE A 40 4.06 0.89 0.99
CA PHE A 40 4.72 2.18 1.11
C PHE A 40 3.89 3.22 0.38
N ALA A 41 3.23 4.08 1.16
CA ALA A 41 2.47 5.20 0.64
C ALA A 41 2.87 6.50 1.36
N GLU A 42 2.52 7.62 0.78
CA GLU A 42 2.57 8.92 1.44
C GLU A 42 1.70 8.86 2.71
N GLY A 43 2.20 9.43 3.82
CA GLY A 43 1.50 9.43 5.11
C GLY A 43 0.27 10.34 5.17
N SER A 44 -0.30 10.75 4.04
CA SER A 44 -1.53 11.54 3.99
C SER A 44 -2.75 10.62 4.19
N PRO A 45 -3.80 11.08 4.89
CA PRO A 45 -5.00 10.27 5.12
C PRO A 45 -5.68 9.87 3.79
N ARG A 46 -5.54 10.70 2.74
CA ARG A 46 -6.02 10.40 1.40
C ARG A 46 -5.29 9.20 0.78
N SER A 47 -3.96 9.16 0.90
CA SER A 47 -3.15 8.06 0.41
C SER A 47 -3.42 6.75 1.16
N VAL A 48 -3.60 6.81 2.48
CA VAL A 48 -4.00 5.65 3.28
C VAL A 48 -5.38 5.13 2.85
N ALA A 49 -6.35 6.02 2.64
CA ALA A 49 -7.68 5.64 2.16
C ALA A 49 -7.64 4.99 0.76
N GLY A 50 -6.82 5.51 -0.15
CA GLY A 50 -6.61 4.93 -1.48
C GLY A 50 -6.05 3.51 -1.41
N VAL A 51 -5.03 3.29 -0.58
CA VAL A 51 -4.48 1.95 -0.35
C VAL A 51 -5.54 1.00 0.22
N LEU A 52 -6.28 1.41 1.26
CA LEU A 52 -7.31 0.59 1.87
C LEU A 52 -8.42 0.19 0.87
N SER A 53 -8.82 1.10 -0.02
CA SER A 53 -9.79 0.83 -1.08
C SER A 53 -9.30 -0.27 -2.04
N ILE A 54 -8.02 -0.23 -2.43
CA ILE A 54 -7.43 -1.24 -3.31
C ILE A 54 -7.37 -2.60 -2.61
N LEU A 55 -7.00 -2.60 -1.32
CA LEU A 55 -6.97 -3.81 -0.51
C LEU A 55 -8.36 -4.44 -0.34
N ASP A 56 -9.40 -3.63 -0.16
CA ASP A 56 -10.78 -4.11 -0.06
C ASP A 56 -11.25 -4.74 -1.37
N GLN A 57 -10.98 -4.10 -2.51
CA GLN A 57 -11.25 -4.67 -3.84
C GLN A 57 -10.52 -6.00 -4.06
N PHE A 58 -9.24 -6.07 -3.65
CA PHE A 58 -8.47 -7.30 -3.76
C PHE A 58 -9.04 -8.41 -2.86
N LYS A 59 -9.49 -8.06 -1.65
CA LYS A 59 -10.16 -8.99 -0.73
C LYS A 59 -11.45 -9.55 -1.34
N GLN A 60 -12.28 -8.71 -1.94
CA GLN A 60 -13.52 -9.15 -2.60
C GLN A 60 -13.23 -10.07 -3.79
N MET A 61 -12.17 -9.79 -4.55
CA MET A 61 -11.80 -10.57 -5.74
C MET A 61 -11.14 -11.91 -5.41
N SER A 62 -10.23 -11.92 -4.44
CA SER A 62 -9.41 -13.10 -4.11
C SER A 62 -9.98 -13.95 -2.97
N GLY A 63 -10.89 -13.39 -2.17
CA GLY A 63 -11.33 -14.00 -0.91
C GLY A 63 -10.28 -13.94 0.21
N LEU A 64 -9.06 -13.43 -0.06
CA LEU A 64 -8.04 -13.25 0.97
C LEU A 64 -8.33 -11.98 1.77
N ALA A 65 -8.73 -12.18 3.03
CA ALA A 65 -8.90 -11.08 3.96
C ALA A 65 -7.55 -10.61 4.49
N ILE A 66 -7.21 -9.35 4.22
CA ILE A 66 -6.10 -8.70 4.90
C ILE A 66 -6.52 -8.46 6.35
N ASN A 67 -5.69 -8.95 7.27
CA ASN A 67 -5.96 -8.82 8.69
C ASN A 67 -5.60 -7.40 9.15
N ILE A 68 -6.59 -6.50 9.10
CA ILE A 68 -6.47 -5.10 9.55
C ILE A 68 -6.00 -5.02 11.01
N GLN A 69 -6.29 -6.02 11.86
CA GLN A 69 -5.81 -6.03 13.25
C GLN A 69 -4.30 -6.24 13.38
N LYS A 70 -3.64 -6.82 12.36
CA LYS A 70 -2.17 -6.87 12.26
C LYS A 70 -1.59 -5.70 11.46
N THR A 71 -2.42 -4.93 10.76
CA THR A 71 -1.95 -3.80 9.96
C THR A 71 -1.50 -2.67 10.88
N SER A 72 -0.20 -2.41 10.89
CA SER A 72 0.40 -1.31 11.64
C SER A 72 0.71 -0.16 10.69
N LEU A 73 0.04 0.99 10.87
CA LEU A 73 0.38 2.21 10.15
C LEU A 73 1.63 2.83 10.77
N LEU A 74 2.75 2.73 10.06
CA LEU A 74 4.02 3.30 10.49
C LEU A 74 4.23 4.68 9.88
N HIS A 75 4.07 5.72 10.69
CA HIS A 75 4.44 7.08 10.31
C HIS A 75 5.94 7.27 10.53
N SER A 76 6.75 7.04 9.50
CA SER A 76 8.17 7.41 9.56
C SER A 76 8.32 8.91 9.37
N CYS A 77 8.10 9.70 10.44
CA CYS A 77 8.49 11.09 10.48
C CYS A 77 10.02 11.15 10.45
N GLY A 78 10.60 11.28 9.25
CA GLY A 78 11.99 11.62 9.11
C GLY A 78 12.19 13.03 9.66
N ARG A 79 12.63 13.14 10.92
CA ARG A 79 13.21 14.38 11.42
C ARG A 79 14.42 14.68 10.54
N SER A 80 14.27 15.65 9.64
CA SER A 80 15.40 16.45 9.18
C SER A 80 15.62 17.58 10.19
#